data_AF-A0A9D8TGJ4-F1
#
_entry.id   AF-A0A9D8TGJ4-F1
#
_cell.length_a   1.000
_cell.length_b   1.000
_cell.length_c   1.000
_cell.angle_alpha   90.00
_cell.angle_beta   90.00
_cell.angle_gamma   90.00
#
_symmetry.space_group_name_H-M   'P 1'
#
loop_
_entity.id
_entity.type
_entity.pdbx_description
1 polymer ?
#
loop_
_entity_poly.entity_id
_entity_poly.type
_entity_poly.pdbx_seq_one_letter_code
_entity_poly.pdbx_strand_id
1 'polypeptide(L)'
;IRLYPSLCLFEGSIVSVGRGTTDAFQMLGLPDSSYGQFSFTPRSLPGFDTRPMYQDQPCYGLDLRQDSVTQGFSLKYLIYFLERTPHKASFFSRAAFFDLLAGNHRLREQLLQGMSEEEIRRSWEADLQNYRAKRSLYLLYK
;
A
#
# COMPACT_ATOMS: atom_id res chain seq x y z
N ILE A 1 -12.27 -3.31 -7.04
CA ILE A 1 -11.38 -2.16 -6.74
C ILE A 1 -11.65 -1.70 -5.30
N ARG A 2 -11.32 -2.52 -4.29
CA ARG A 2 -11.60 -2.20 -2.87
C ARG A 2 -10.37 -1.64 -2.16
N LEU A 3 -9.24 -2.34 -2.31
CA LEU A 3 -8.01 -2.04 -1.59
C LEU A 3 -6.99 -1.27 -2.42
N TYR A 4 -7.25 -1.04 -3.71
CA TYR A 4 -6.30 -0.35 -4.60
C TYR A 4 -5.79 0.98 -4.02
N PRO A 5 -6.62 1.87 -3.42
CA PRO A 5 -6.12 3.11 -2.84
C PRO A 5 -5.12 2.91 -1.69
N SER A 6 -5.22 1.79 -0.95
CA SER A 6 -4.24 1.43 0.09
C SER A 6 -3.00 0.76 -0.50
N LEU A 7 -3.21 -0.12 -1.49
CA LEU A 7 -2.17 -1.02 -1.98
C LEU A 7 -1.28 -0.40 -3.06
N CYS A 8 -1.78 0.58 -3.82
CA CYS A 8 -0.97 1.24 -4.85
C CYS A 8 0.24 1.98 -4.27
N LEU A 9 0.17 2.45 -3.02
CA LEU A 9 1.28 3.11 -2.33
C LEU A 9 2.51 2.19 -2.20
N PHE A 10 2.33 0.87 -2.15
CA PHE A 10 3.45 -0.08 -2.11
C PHE A 10 4.25 -0.15 -3.41
N GLU A 11 3.76 0.41 -4.53
CA GLU A 11 4.58 0.52 -5.75
C GLU A 11 5.79 1.46 -5.57
N GLY A 12 5.80 2.26 -4.51
CA GLY A 12 6.94 3.06 -4.05
C GLY A 12 7.82 2.37 -3.00
N SER A 13 7.54 1.13 -2.63
CA SER A 13 8.23 0.39 -1.56
C SER A 13 8.89 -0.91 -2.05
N ILE A 14 9.50 -1.65 -1.12
CA ILE A 14 10.09 -2.96 -1.39
C ILE A 14 9.06 -4.10 -1.46
N VAL A 15 7.78 -3.87 -1.15
CA VAL A 15 6.80 -4.95 -1.01
C VAL A 15 6.14 -5.25 -2.36
N SER A 16 6.07 -6.53 -2.72
CA SER A 16 5.32 -6.96 -3.91
C SER A 16 3.83 -6.87 -3.66
N VAL A 17 3.10 -6.25 -4.59
CA VAL A 17 1.63 -6.15 -4.59
C VAL A 17 0.95 -7.31 -5.34
N GLY A 18 1.67 -8.41 -5.57
CA GLY A 18 1.15 -9.56 -6.30
C GLY A 18 1.14 -9.42 -7.82
N ARG A 19 1.82 -8.42 -8.40
CA ARG A 19 2.09 -8.41 -9.86
C ARG A 19 2.81 -9.71 -10.24
N GLY A 20 2.46 -10.29 -11.38
CA GLY A 20 2.92 -11.63 -11.77
C GLY A 20 2.08 -12.78 -11.18
N THR A 21 0.93 -12.48 -10.58
CA THR A 21 -0.12 -13.45 -10.25
C THR A 21 -1.45 -12.98 -10.88
N THR A 22 -2.50 -13.80 -10.81
CA THR A 22 -3.86 -13.42 -11.25
C THR A 22 -4.56 -12.47 -10.28
N ASP A 23 -4.00 -12.28 -9.09
CA ASP A 23 -4.64 -11.64 -7.93
C ASP A 23 -3.88 -10.36 -7.52
N ALA A 24 -3.35 -9.62 -8.51
CA ALA A 24 -2.62 -8.37 -8.28
C ALA A 24 -3.48 -7.36 -7.51
N PHE A 25 -2.86 -6.65 -6.56
CA PHE A 25 -3.53 -5.76 -5.61
C PHE A 25 -4.59 -6.47 -4.73
N GLN A 26 -4.37 -7.75 -4.44
CA GLN A 26 -5.15 -8.51 -3.45
C GLN A 26 -4.27 -9.29 -2.48
N MET A 27 -2.96 -9.06 -2.53
CA MET A 27 -1.95 -9.65 -1.65
C MET A 27 -0.75 -8.72 -1.54
N LEU A 28 0.02 -8.91 -0.47
CA LEU A 28 1.27 -8.19 -0.22
C LEU A 28 2.33 -9.16 0.28
N GLY A 29 3.58 -9.02 -0.15
CA GLY A 29 4.65 -9.86 0.40
C GLY A 29 6.08 -9.49 0.01
N LEU A 30 7.02 -10.10 0.73
CA LEU A 30 8.47 -9.99 0.58
C LEU A 30 9.11 -11.38 0.57
N PRO A 31 10.30 -11.59 -0.03
CA PRO A 31 10.96 -12.90 -0.09
C PRO A 31 11.59 -13.31 1.25
N ASP A 32 10.82 -13.23 2.33
CA ASP A 32 11.22 -13.57 3.69
C ASP A 32 9.98 -14.04 4.48
N SER A 33 10.04 -15.27 4.99
CA SER A 33 8.96 -15.89 5.76
C SER A 33 8.60 -15.16 7.06
N SER A 34 9.44 -14.26 7.55
CA SER A 34 9.16 -13.44 8.74
C SER A 34 7.94 -12.51 8.55
N TYR A 35 7.55 -12.22 7.31
CA TYR A 35 6.44 -11.31 7.00
C TYR A 35 5.05 -11.97 6.99
N GLY A 36 4.94 -13.30 7.15
CA GLY A 36 3.64 -13.97 7.27
C GLY A 36 3.65 -15.44 6.86
N GLN A 37 2.55 -16.13 7.16
CA GLN A 37 2.38 -17.55 6.79
C GLN A 37 1.85 -17.74 5.36
N PHE A 38 1.07 -16.78 4.87
CA PHE A 38 0.61 -16.79 3.48
C PHE A 38 1.78 -16.50 2.55
N SER A 39 1.85 -17.23 1.43
CA SER A 39 2.87 -16.99 0.41
C SER A 39 2.31 -17.06 -1.01
N PHE A 40 2.97 -16.37 -1.92
CA PHE A 40 2.71 -16.39 -3.36
C PHE A 40 4.02 -16.27 -4.12
N THR A 41 4.05 -16.68 -5.38
CA THR A 41 5.25 -16.57 -6.23
C THR A 41 4.91 -15.80 -7.50
N PRO A 42 5.39 -14.56 -7.64
CA PRO A 42 5.27 -13.79 -8.87
C PRO A 42 5.92 -14.51 -10.06
N ARG A 43 5.23 -14.55 -11.20
CA ARG A 43 5.76 -15.11 -12.45
C ARG A 43 5.50 -14.17 -13.62
N SER A 44 6.34 -14.24 -14.64
CA SER A 44 6.08 -13.57 -15.91
C SER A 44 4.95 -14.31 -16.64
N LEU A 45 3.76 -13.71 -16.71
CA LEU A 45 2.58 -14.30 -17.34
C LEU A 45 2.22 -13.50 -18.61
N PRO A 46 1.86 -14.17 -19.73
CA PRO A 46 1.37 -13.47 -20.92
C PRO A 46 0.15 -12.60 -20.59
N GLY A 47 0.20 -11.30 -20.93
CA GLY A 47 -0.86 -10.34 -20.63
C GLY A 47 -0.78 -9.68 -19.25
N PHE A 48 0.26 -10.01 -18.46
CA PHE A 48 0.54 -9.41 -17.16
C PHE A 48 1.89 -8.67 -17.19
N ASP A 49 2.35 -8.23 -16.02
CA ASP A 49 3.70 -7.70 -15.85
C ASP A 49 4.75 -8.75 -16.27
N THR A 50 5.60 -8.38 -17.23
CA THR A 50 6.63 -9.26 -17.76
C THR A 50 7.87 -9.33 -16.87
N ARG A 51 8.01 -8.42 -15.91
CA ARG A 51 9.13 -8.34 -14.95
C ARG A 51 8.62 -8.01 -13.55
N PRO A 52 7.78 -8.88 -12.95
CA PRO A 52 7.21 -8.61 -11.65
C PRO A 52 8.30 -8.59 -10.57
N MET A 53 8.05 -7.80 -9.52
CA MET A 53 8.92 -7.76 -8.35
C MET A 53 9.03 -9.16 -7.73
N TYR A 54 10.27 -9.58 -7.41
CA TYR A 54 10.59 -10.92 -6.88
C TYR A 54 10.13 -12.07 -7.79
N GLN A 55 10.28 -11.91 -9.11
CA GLN A 55 9.97 -12.95 -10.08
C GLN A 55 10.62 -14.28 -9.69
N ASP A 56 9.82 -15.35 -9.71
CA ASP A 56 10.19 -16.73 -9.42
C ASP A 56 10.66 -16.99 -7.98
N GLN A 57 10.46 -16.03 -7.06
CA GLN A 57 10.78 -16.16 -5.63
C GLN A 57 9.52 -16.21 -4.76
N PRO A 58 9.45 -17.10 -3.75
CA PRO A 58 8.33 -17.12 -2.82
C PRO A 58 8.32 -15.85 -1.96
N CYS A 59 7.22 -15.10 -2.04
CA CYS A 59 6.95 -13.91 -1.24
C CYS A 59 5.96 -14.27 -0.14
N TYR A 60 6.23 -13.85 1.09
CA TYR A 60 5.43 -14.11 2.27
C TYR A 60 4.82 -12.82 2.79
N GLY A 61 3.59 -12.89 3.30
CA GLY A 61 2.88 -11.71 3.76
C GLY A 61 1.40 -11.93 4.01
N LEU A 62 0.57 -11.06 3.42
CA LEU A 62 -0.85 -10.97 3.68
C LEU A 62 -1.68 -11.38 2.45
N ASP A 63 -2.64 -12.26 2.65
CA ASP A 63 -3.74 -12.52 1.69
C ASP A 63 -4.90 -11.58 2.01
N LEU A 64 -5.25 -10.71 1.07
CA LEU A 64 -6.26 -9.67 1.26
C LEU A 64 -7.53 -9.92 0.44
N ARG A 65 -7.64 -11.08 -0.22
CA ARG A 65 -8.79 -11.44 -1.05
C ARG A 65 -10.09 -11.45 -0.24
N GLN A 66 -10.02 -11.92 1.01
CA GLN A 66 -11.15 -11.96 1.95
C GLN A 66 -11.09 -10.87 3.03
N ASP A 67 -10.24 -9.84 2.86
CA ASP A 67 -10.11 -8.79 3.88
C ASP A 67 -11.44 -8.05 4.09
N SER A 68 -11.79 -7.84 5.36
CA SER A 68 -13.06 -7.26 5.82
C SER A 68 -13.09 -5.72 5.81
N VAL A 69 -12.00 -5.05 5.39
CA VAL A 69 -11.94 -3.59 5.30
C VAL A 69 -13.07 -3.08 4.41
N THR A 70 -14.05 -2.46 5.07
CA THR A 70 -15.25 -1.89 4.46
C THR A 70 -15.00 -0.51 3.87
N GLN A 71 -13.98 0.20 4.36
CA GLN A 71 -13.61 1.54 3.90
C GLN A 71 -12.36 1.48 3.04
N GLY A 72 -12.47 1.88 1.76
CA GLY A 72 -11.48 1.62 0.70
C GLY A 72 -10.09 2.25 0.83
N PHE A 73 -9.69 2.73 2.01
CA PHE A 73 -8.34 3.24 2.30
C PHE A 73 -7.96 2.94 3.75
N SER A 74 -6.81 2.30 3.94
CA SER A 74 -6.21 2.03 5.26
C SER A 74 -4.69 1.96 5.17
N LEU A 75 -4.02 2.58 6.15
CA LEU A 75 -2.57 2.58 6.31
C LEU A 75 -2.06 1.36 7.08
N LYS A 76 -2.94 0.57 7.71
CA LYS A 76 -2.61 -0.62 8.51
C LYS A 76 -1.62 -1.54 7.82
N TYR A 77 -1.73 -1.70 6.50
CA TYR A 77 -0.83 -2.55 5.73
C TYR A 77 0.57 -1.95 5.62
N LEU A 78 0.69 -0.66 5.31
CA LEU A 78 2.00 0.01 5.24
C LEU A 78 2.71 -0.05 6.58
N ILE A 79 1.97 0.23 7.66
CA ILE A 79 2.47 0.15 9.03
C ILE A 79 2.92 -1.28 9.35
N TYR A 80 2.09 -2.29 9.05
CA TYR A 80 2.41 -3.70 9.27
C TYR A 80 3.77 -4.12 8.68
N PHE A 81 4.04 -3.76 7.43
CA PHE A 81 5.30 -4.11 6.77
C PHE A 81 6.46 -3.22 7.22
N LEU A 82 6.23 -1.91 7.41
CA LEU A 82 7.26 -0.97 7.84
C LEU A 82 7.80 -1.31 9.23
N GLU A 83 6.93 -1.69 10.18
CA GLU A 83 7.32 -2.11 11.53
C GLU A 83 8.18 -3.38 11.53
N ARG A 84 7.96 -4.28 10.57
CA ARG A 84 8.73 -5.52 10.39
C ARG A 84 10.00 -5.34 9.58
N THR A 85 10.22 -4.16 9.00
CA THR A 85 11.41 -3.87 8.21
C THR A 85 12.58 -3.43 9.12
N PRO A 86 13.71 -4.17 9.16
CA PRO A 86 14.82 -3.85 10.07
C PRO A 86 15.41 -2.45 9.86
N HIS A 87 15.52 -2.03 8.60
CA HIS A 87 16.02 -0.70 8.23
C HIS A 87 14.88 0.11 7.61
N LYS A 88 14.11 0.84 8.43
CA LYS A 88 12.93 1.61 7.97
C LYS A 88 13.19 2.52 6.77
N ALA A 89 14.41 3.09 6.66
CA ALA A 89 14.81 3.92 5.53
C ALA A 89 14.84 3.17 4.18
N SER A 90 15.11 1.85 4.17
CA SER A 90 15.11 1.05 2.93
C SER A 90 13.72 0.59 2.50
N PHE A 91 12.70 0.71 3.35
CA PHE A 91 11.33 0.32 3.03
C PHE A 91 10.81 1.04 1.78
N PHE A 92 11.06 2.34 1.69
CA PHE A 92 10.68 3.18 0.56
C PHE A 92 11.76 3.14 -0.54
N SER A 93 11.88 1.99 -1.22
CA SER A 93 12.84 1.77 -2.32
C SER A 93 12.78 2.83 -3.42
N ARG A 94 11.61 3.45 -3.63
CA ARG A 94 11.37 4.52 -4.59
C ARG A 94 10.67 5.69 -3.92
N ALA A 95 11.30 6.28 -2.90
CA ALA A 95 10.72 7.35 -2.07
C ALA A 95 10.07 8.50 -2.87
N ALA A 96 10.72 9.00 -3.93
CA ALA A 96 10.14 10.07 -4.76
C ALA A 96 8.84 9.63 -5.48
N PHE A 97 8.75 8.36 -5.88
CA PHE A 97 7.55 7.81 -6.48
C PHE A 97 6.45 7.56 -5.43
N PHE A 98 6.82 7.11 -4.24
CA PHE A 98 5.89 7.04 -3.11
C PHE A 98 5.27 8.42 -2.81
N ASP A 99 6.11 9.45 -2.71
CA ASP A 99 5.68 10.82 -2.42
C ASP A 99 4.78 11.36 -3.54
N LEU A 100 5.05 11.00 -4.80
CA LEU A 100 4.18 11.33 -5.94
C LEU A 100 2.80 10.67 -5.82
N LEU A 101 2.73 9.39 -5.46
CA LEU A 101 1.46 8.67 -5.27
C LEU A 101 0.67 9.21 -4.07
N ALA A 102 1.37 9.56 -2.98
CA ALA A 102 0.77 10.14 -1.79
C ALA A 102 0.39 11.63 -1.95
N GLY A 103 0.89 12.28 -3.01
CA GLY A 103 0.68 13.70 -3.33
C GLY A 103 1.63 14.67 -2.62
N ASN A 104 2.48 14.20 -1.70
CA ASN A 104 3.62 14.91 -1.10
C ASN A 104 4.43 13.97 -0.19
N HIS A 105 5.48 14.48 0.46
CA HIS A 105 6.38 13.72 1.35
C HIS A 105 5.82 13.45 2.76
N ARG A 106 4.75 14.13 3.19
CA ARG A 106 4.31 14.11 4.60
C ARG A 106 3.94 12.72 5.08
N LEU A 107 3.18 11.96 4.29
CA LEU A 107 2.78 10.60 4.68
C LEU A 107 4.01 9.71 4.95
N ARG A 108 5.02 9.75 4.06
CA ARG A 108 6.25 8.98 4.23
C ARG A 108 6.99 9.37 5.50
N GLU A 109 7.14 10.66 5.76
CA GLU A 109 7.81 11.17 6.95
C GLU A 109 7.08 10.77 8.24
N GLN A 110 5.75 10.89 8.26
CA GLN A 110 4.92 10.48 9.41
C GLN A 110 5.03 8.98 9.69
N LEU A 111 5.03 8.14 8.64
CA LEU A 111 5.25 6.71 8.77
C LEU A 111 6.64 6.39 9.33
N LEU A 112 7.69 7.07 8.85
CA LEU A 112 9.06 6.90 9.36
C LEU A 112 9.22 7.36 10.82
N GLN A 113 8.45 8.37 11.24
CA GLN A 113 8.36 8.84 12.62
C GLN A 113 7.60 7.87 13.53
N GLY A 114 6.94 6.84 12.97
CA GLY A 114 6.19 5.86 13.74
C GLY A 114 4.83 6.34 14.21
N MET A 115 4.25 7.35 13.55
CA MET A 115 2.89 7.81 13.85
C MET A 115 1.86 6.72 13.56
N SER A 116 0.80 6.66 14.37
CA SER A 116 -0.30 5.73 14.16
C SER A 116 -1.18 6.15 12.97
N GLU A 117 -1.99 5.21 12.47
CA GLU A 117 -2.96 5.50 11.40
C GLU A 117 -3.96 6.58 11.85
N GLU A 118 -4.39 6.56 13.11
CA GLU A 118 -5.30 7.55 13.67
C GLU A 118 -4.68 8.95 13.71
N GLU A 119 -3.41 9.07 14.09
CA GLU A 119 -2.68 10.34 14.13
C GLU A 119 -2.48 10.91 12.72
N ILE A 120 -2.08 10.06 11.77
CA ILE A 120 -1.90 10.45 10.38
C ILE A 120 -3.24 10.92 9.78
N ARG A 121 -4.32 10.15 9.97
CA ARG A 121 -5.65 10.54 9.47
C ARG A 121 -6.15 11.83 10.10
N ARG A 122 -5.88 12.06 11.38
CA ARG A 122 -6.21 13.33 12.06
C ARG A 122 -5.50 14.51 11.40
N SER A 123 -4.27 14.32 10.94
CA SER A 123 -3.52 15.39 10.23
C SER A 123 -4.16 15.81 8.90
N TRP A 124 -5.01 14.98 8.30
CA TRP A 124 -5.70 15.26 7.04
C TRP A 124 -7.09 15.89 7.22
N GLU A 125 -7.65 15.85 8.42
CA GLU A 125 -9.06 16.15 8.64
C GLU A 125 -9.43 17.58 8.20
N ALA A 126 -8.56 18.56 8.44
CA ALA A 126 -8.79 19.94 8.00
C ALA A 126 -8.89 20.05 6.47
N ASP A 127 -7.96 19.43 5.72
CA ASP A 127 -7.96 19.45 4.25
C ASP A 127 -9.13 18.64 3.68
N LEU A 128 -9.48 17.52 4.33
CA LEU A 128 -10.65 16.71 3.97
C LEU A 128 -11.96 17.48 4.18
N GLN A 129 -12.10 18.24 5.27
CA GLN A 129 -13.25 19.11 5.51
C GLN A 129 -13.35 20.22 4.46
N ASN A 130 -12.23 20.87 4.17
CA ASN A 130 -12.15 21.89 3.11
C ASN A 130 -12.56 21.31 1.75
N TYR A 131 -12.08 20.11 1.41
CA TYR A 131 -12.44 19.45 0.16
C TYR A 131 -13.91 18.99 0.13
N ARG A 132 -14.45 18.49 1.25
CA ARG A 132 -15.89 18.15 1.38
C ARG A 132 -16.78 19.37 1.15
N ALA A 133 -16.39 20.54 1.66
CA ALA A 133 -17.10 21.79 1.41
C ALA A 133 -16.99 22.26 -0.04
N LYS A 134 -15.80 22.12 -0.66
CA LYS A 134 -15.62 22.46 -2.09
C LYS A 134 -16.41 21.55 -3.02
N ARG A 135 -16.39 20.23 -2.78
CA ARG A 135 -17.02 19.24 -3.67
C ARG A 135 -18.55 19.29 -3.62
N SER A 136 -19.15 19.78 -2.52
CA SER A 136 -20.62 19.82 -2.35
C SER A 136 -21.33 20.65 -3.42
N LEU A 137 -20.65 21.67 -3.97
CA LEU A 137 -21.13 22.50 -5.06
C LEU A 137 -21.32 21.74 -6.39
N TYR A 138 -20.73 20.55 -6.51
CA TYR A 138 -20.64 19.80 -7.76
C TYR A 138 -21.21 18.38 -7.66
N LEU A 139 -21.86 18.02 -6.55
CA LEU A 139 -22.45 16.69 -6.38
C LEU A 139 -23.71 16.51 -7.23
N LEU A 140 -23.73 15.46 -8.05
CA LEU A 140 -24.89 15.08 -8.87
C LEU A 140 -25.74 13.97 -8.24
N TYR A 141 -25.21 13.31 -7.21
CA TYR A 141 -25.85 12.21 -6.49
C TYR A 141 -25.86 12.51 -4.99
N LYS A 142 -26.89 12.04 -4.30
CA LYS A 142 -27.02 12.13 -2.85
C LYS A 142 -26.17 11.07 -2.16
#